data_AF-A0A9D6U7K6-F1
#
_entry.id   AF-A0A9D6U7K6-F1
#
_cell.length_a   1.000
_cell.length_b   1.000
_cell.length_c   1.000
_cell.angle_alpha   90.00
_cell.angle_beta   90.00
_cell.angle_gamma   90.00
#
_symmetry.space_group_name_H-M   'P 1'
#
loop_
_entity.id
_entity.type
_entity.pdbx_description
1 polymer ?
#
loop_
_entity_poly.entity_id
_entity_poly.type
_entity_poly.pdbx_seq_one_letter_code
_entity_poly.pdbx_strand_id
1 'polypeptide(L)' 'MTTLTILLGMLGTGEIIAIVVVVLLLFGGKKIPELMKGLGKGMKEFKDASKGVDTENKEEHK' A
#
# COMPACT_ATOMS: atom_id res chain seq x y z
N MET A 1 -19.79 26.35 -17.56
CA MET A 1 -18.83 25.44 -18.21
C MET A 1 -17.62 25.18 -17.32
N THR A 2 -16.93 26.20 -16.81
CA THR A 2 -15.76 26.04 -15.91
C THR A 2 -16.07 25.38 -14.56
N THR A 3 -17.17 25.72 -13.91
CA THR A 3 -17.62 25.10 -12.64
C THR A 3 -18.00 23.63 -12.78
N LEU A 4 -18.52 23.23 -13.93
CA LEU A 4 -18.89 21.83 -14.21
C LEU A 4 -17.65 20.98 -14.52
N THR A 5 -16.63 21.55 -15.16
CA THR A 5 -15.33 20.91 -15.37
C THR A 5 -14.56 20.75 -14.06
N ILE A 6 -14.71 21.67 -13.11
CA ILE A 6 -14.18 21.52 -11.74
C ILE A 6 -14.90 20.37 -11.03
N LEU A 7 -16.24 20.29 -11.11
CA LEU A 7 -17.00 19.20 -10.50
C LEU A 7 -16.71 17.81 -11.10
N LEU A 8 -16.58 17.69 -12.42
CA LEU A 8 -16.34 16.41 -13.11
C LEU A 8 -14.85 16.05 -13.24
N GLY A 9 -13.96 17.04 -13.30
CA GLY A 9 -12.50 16.85 -13.38
C GLY A 9 -11.83 16.64 -12.02
N MET A 10 -12.52 16.97 -10.91
CA MET A 10 -12.02 16.70 -9.56
C MET A 10 -12.25 15.26 -9.08
N LEU A 11 -13.17 14.50 -9.69
CA LEU A 11 -13.51 13.13 -9.26
C LEU A 11 -12.43 12.07 -9.52
N GLY A 12 -11.36 12.43 -10.25
CA GLY A 12 -10.27 11.50 -10.55
C GLY A 12 -9.03 11.76 -9.70
N THR A 13 -8.45 12.94 -9.84
CA THR A 13 -7.07 13.20 -9.36
C THR A 13 -7.02 14.24 -8.25
N GLY A 14 -7.92 15.23 -8.26
CA GLY A 14 -7.92 16.32 -7.28
C GLY A 14 -8.30 15.85 -5.87
N GLU A 15 -9.36 15.04 -5.76
CA GLU A 15 -9.78 14.47 -4.47
C GLU A 15 -8.73 13.52 -3.89
N ILE A 16 -8.11 12.68 -4.73
CA ILE A 16 -7.04 11.78 -4.28
C ILE A 16 -5.87 12.58 -3.72
N ILE A 17 -5.44 13.64 -4.42
CA ILE A 17 -4.37 14.53 -3.93
C ILE A 17 -4.77 15.19 -2.62
N ALA A 18 -6.00 15.71 -2.51
CA ALA A 18 -6.48 16.34 -1.28
C ALA A 18 -6.49 15.36 -0.09
N ILE A 19 -6.97 14.12 -0.30
CA ILE A 19 -6.95 13.06 0.72
C ILE A 19 -5.51 12.74 1.12
N VAL A 20 -4.60 12.55 0.16
CA VAL A 20 -3.19 12.27 0.43
C VAL A 20 -2.55 13.41 1.23
N VAL A 21 -2.86 14.67 0.92
CA VAL A 21 -2.37 15.84 1.66
C VAL A 21 -2.91 15.86 3.09
N VAL A 22 -4.20 15.61 3.31
CA VAL A 22 -4.80 15.55 4.65
C VAL A 22 -4.16 14.42 5.47
N VAL A 23 -4.02 13.22 4.89
CA VAL A 23 -3.36 12.09 5.56
C VAL A 23 -1.89 12.41 5.86
N LEU A 24 -1.17 13.08 4.95
CA LEU A 24 0.20 13.53 5.17
C LEU A 24 0.31 14.57 6.28
N LEU A 25 -0.67 15.47 6.45
CA LEU A 25 -0.68 16.44 7.55
C LEU A 25 -0.97 15.76 8.90
N LEU A 26 -1.88 14.79 8.94
CA LEU A 26 -2.24 14.08 10.17
C LEU A 26 -1.17 13.10 10.62
N PHE A 27 -0.61 12.31 9.71
CA PHE A 27 0.37 11.27 10.03
C PHE A 27 1.83 11.74 9.84
N GLY A 28 2.06 12.80 9.07
CA GLY A 28 3.39 13.27 8.69
C GLY A 28 3.97 12.47 7.51
N GLY A 29 4.75 13.15 6.65
CA GLY A 29 5.37 12.54 5.46
C GLY A 29 6.36 11.41 5.74
N LYS A 30 6.83 11.25 6.98
CA LYS A 30 7.77 10.20 7.38
C LYS A 30 7.11 8.93 7.88
N LYS A 31 5.89 8.98 8.42
CA LYS A 31 5.23 7.78 9.00
C LYS A 31 4.74 6.80 7.94
N ILE A 32 4.22 7.28 6.81
CA ILE A 32 3.74 6.38 5.73
C ILE A 32 4.88 5.50 5.18
N PRO A 33 6.07 6.05 4.82
CA PRO A 33 7.21 5.23 4.39
C PRO A 33 7.74 4.28 5.48
N GLU A 34 7.71 4.71 6.74
CA GLU A 34 8.17 3.91 7.87
C GLU A 34 7.26 2.71 8.13
N LEU A 35 5.94 2.92 8.08
CA LEU A 35 4.93 1.85 8.15
C LEU A 35 5.03 0.90 6.95
N MET A 36 5.19 1.42 5.73
CA MET A 36 5.39 0.60 4.53
C MET A 36 6.65 -0.27 4.62
N LYS A 37 7.76 0.27 5.15
CA LYS A 37 8.98 -0.51 5.38
C LYS A 37 8.78 -1.63 6.41
N GLY A 38 8.05 -1.35 7.50
CA GLY A 38 7.69 -2.35 8.50
C GLY A 38 6.81 -3.46 7.94
N LEU A 39 5.71 -3.09 7.28
CA LEU A 39 4.79 -4.03 6.60
C LEU A 39 5.50 -4.84 5.51
N GLY A 40 6.38 -4.20 4.73
CA GLY A 40 7.13 -4.87 3.67
C GLY A 40 8.10 -5.92 4.19
N LYS A 41 8.78 -5.65 5.32
CA LYS A 41 9.63 -6.64 6.00
C LYS A 41 8.79 -7.81 6.54
N GLY A 42 7.69 -7.52 7.25
CA GLY A 42 6.81 -8.56 7.78
C GLY A 42 6.20 -9.44 6.67
N MET A 43 5.77 -8.84 5.56
CA MET A 43 5.24 -9.59 4.41
C MET A 43 6.32 -10.46 3.76
N LYS A 44 7.57 -9.99 3.70
CA LYS A 44 8.71 -10.76 3.17
C LYS A 44 9.01 -11.96 4.06
N GLU A 45 9.14 -11.75 5.37
CA GLU A 45 9.39 -12.82 6.35
C GLU A 45 8.25 -13.85 6.35
N PHE A 46 6.99 -13.39 6.28
CA PHE A 46 5.82 -14.26 6.17
C PHE A 46 5.87 -15.13 4.90
N LYS A 47 6.21 -14.52 3.77
CA LYS A 47 6.35 -15.23 2.49
C LYS A 47 7.51 -16.22 2.50
N ASP A 48 8.64 -15.87 3.09
CA ASP A 48 9.82 -16.75 3.15
C ASP A 48 9.57 -17.94 4.09
N ALA A 49 8.90 -17.72 5.23
CA ALA A 49 8.46 -18.79 6.13
C ALA A 49 7.43 -19.73 5.45
N SER A 50 6.42 -19.18 4.77
CA SER A 50 5.41 -19.98 4.07
C SER A 50 6.01 -20.85 2.96
N LYS A 51 7.01 -20.34 2.24
CA LYS A 51 7.70 -21.10 1.17
C LYS A 51 8.54 -22.26 1.68
N GLY A 52 9.14 -22.14 2.87
CA GLY A 52 9.86 -23.24 3.52
C GLY A 52 8.94 -24.42 3.77
N VAL A 53 7.73 -24.15 4.26
CA VAL A 53 6.67 -25.16 4.51
C VAL A 53 6.16 -25.80 3.21
N ASP A 54 5.98 -25.01 2.15
CA ASP A 54 5.54 -25.52 0.85
C ASP A 54 6.60 -26.37 0.12
N THR A 55 7.89 -26.16 0.41
CA THR A 55 8.99 -26.89 -0.23
C THR A 55 9.22 -28.24 0.45
N GLU A 56 9.06 -28.33 1.77
CA GLU A 56 9.18 -29.58 2.53
C GLU A 56 8.07 -30.59 2.19
N ASN A 57 6.86 -30.12 1.88
CA ASN A 57 5.73 -30.96 1.50
C ASN A 57 5.80 -31.51 0.05
N LYS A 58 6.80 -31.12 -0.75
CA LYS A 58 6.99 -31.62 -2.13
C LYS A 58 8.00 -32.75 -2.26
N GLU A 59 8.80 -33.01 -1.24
CA GLU A 59 9.86 -34.04 -1.31
C GLU A 59 9.46 -35.38 -0.69
N GLU A 60 8.37 -35.45 0.08
CA GLU A 60 7.89 -36.71 0.71
C GLU A 60 6.98 -37.58 -0.18
N HIS A 61 6.67 -37.17 -1.42
CA HIS A 61 5.73 -37.90 -2.29
C HIS A 61 6.34 -38.39 -3.62
N LYS A 62 7.65 -38.66 -3.66
CA LYS A 62 8.32 -39.30 -4.80
C LYS A 62 9.09 -40.57 -4.41
#